data_AF-A0A661K7F6-F1
#
_entry.id   AF-A0A661K7F6-F1
#
_cell.length_a   1.000
_cell.length_b   1.000
_cell.length_c   1.000
_cell.angle_alpha   90.00
_cell.angle_beta   90.00
_cell.angle_gamma   90.00
#
_symmetry.space_group_name_H-M   'P 1'
#
loop_
_entity.id
_entity.type
_entity.pdbx_description
1 polymer ?
#
loop_
_entity_poly.entity_id
_entity_poly.type
_entity_poly.pdbx_seq_one_letter_code
_entity_poly.pdbx_strand_id
1 'polypeptide(L)'
;RQGTHELVAGTYVVRSSPKGIVNHGDVWRPHFAIIGAWCVAVMAAGPVIGIYTKDNQTFKNLIAIQKEIEATGKVHFASASEGKSWGYLGGKKWEVNYLQIRAILREPPEDYEKAAHEIAKIVLAQYPKIPEKRVISVVLSYGYDIGIASGWRNHIYSYRAGEWQKILHTTTL
;
A
#
# COMPACT_ATOMS: atom_id res chain seq x y z
N ARG A 1 -2.01 -40.30 4.29
CA ARG A 1 -2.55 -39.15 5.06
C ARG A 1 -2.72 -38.02 4.07
N GLN A 2 -3.85 -37.32 4.14
CA GLN A 2 -4.13 -36.19 3.26
C GLN A 2 -4.55 -35.01 4.15
N GLY A 3 -3.64 -34.06 4.34
CA GLY A 3 -3.91 -32.81 5.02
C GLY A 3 -4.69 -31.84 4.12
N THR A 4 -5.21 -30.76 4.69
CA THR A 4 -6.00 -29.75 3.98
C THR A 4 -5.24 -29.11 2.81
N HIS A 5 -3.96 -28.82 2.98
CA HIS A 5 -3.11 -28.28 1.90
C HIS A 5 -2.86 -29.31 0.78
N GLU A 6 -2.77 -30.60 1.11
CA GLU A 6 -2.61 -31.69 0.15
C GLU A 6 -3.89 -31.87 -0.68
N LEU A 7 -5.07 -31.66 -0.07
CA LEU A 7 -6.36 -31.68 -0.76
C LEU A 7 -6.50 -30.58 -1.80
N VAL A 8 -6.12 -29.34 -1.46
CA VAL A 8 -6.15 -28.19 -2.38
C VAL A 8 -5.17 -28.38 -3.54
N ALA A 9 -3.99 -28.94 -3.26
CA ALA A 9 -2.98 -29.23 -4.28
C ALA A 9 -3.25 -30.52 -5.09
N GLY A 10 -4.29 -31.30 -4.75
CA GLY A 10 -4.55 -32.60 -5.39
C GLY A 10 -3.49 -33.67 -5.12
N THR A 11 -2.77 -33.55 -4.00
CA THR A 11 -1.68 -34.47 -3.60
C THR A 11 -2.07 -35.31 -2.39
N TYR A 12 -1.34 -36.40 -2.12
CA TYR A 12 -1.53 -37.24 -0.93
C TYR A 12 -0.23 -37.92 -0.51
N VAL A 13 -0.01 -38.08 0.79
CA VAL A 13 1.19 -38.75 1.32
C VAL A 13 0.88 -40.21 1.66
N VAL A 14 1.54 -41.12 0.96
CA VAL A 14 1.52 -42.56 1.24
C VAL A 14 2.74 -42.93 2.08
N ARG A 15 2.55 -43.73 3.12
CA ARG A 15 3.66 -44.45 3.76
C ARG A 15 3.99 -45.65 2.88
N SER A 16 5.03 -45.55 2.05
CA SER A 16 5.55 -46.70 1.31
C SER A 16 6.71 -47.34 2.08
N SER A 17 6.65 -48.67 2.22
CA SER A 17 7.78 -49.52 2.52
C SER A 17 7.75 -50.66 1.50
N PRO A 18 8.82 -50.93 0.75
CA PRO A 18 10.17 -50.36 0.88
C PRO A 18 10.26 -48.91 0.38
N LYS A 19 11.33 -48.20 0.78
CA LYS A 19 11.66 -46.87 0.29
C LYS A 19 11.92 -46.95 -1.23
N GLY A 20 10.88 -46.80 -2.03
CA GLY A 20 11.04 -46.64 -3.48
C GLY A 20 11.87 -45.40 -3.75
N ILE A 21 12.85 -45.52 -4.65
CA ILE A 21 13.57 -44.36 -5.18
C ILE A 21 12.50 -43.50 -5.84
N VAL A 22 12.22 -42.32 -5.27
CA VAL A 22 11.33 -41.36 -5.91
C VAL A 22 12.06 -40.93 -7.18
N ASN A 23 11.60 -41.42 -8.33
CA ASN A 23 12.14 -41.04 -9.61
C ASN A 23 11.61 -39.64 -9.94
N HIS A 24 12.20 -38.62 -9.32
CA HIS A 24 12.08 -37.26 -9.84
C HIS A 24 12.83 -37.28 -11.16
N GLY A 25 12.09 -37.32 -12.28
CA GLY A 25 12.69 -37.17 -13.60
C GLY A 25 13.60 -35.94 -13.60
N ASP A 26 14.75 -36.06 -14.27
CA ASP A 26 15.75 -34.99 -14.28
C ASP A 26 15.09 -33.64 -14.63
N VAL A 27 15.30 -32.65 -13.77
CA VAL A 27 14.81 -31.30 -14.01
C VAL A 27 15.50 -30.78 -15.27
N TRP A 28 14.69 -30.39 -16.25
CA TRP A 28 15.14 -29.92 -17.56
C TRP A 28 16.22 -28.83 -17.42
N ARG A 29 17.42 -29.03 -17.95
CA ARG A 29 18.56 -28.10 -17.78
C ARG A 29 18.24 -26.62 -18.13
N PRO A 30 17.49 -26.32 -19.20
CA PRO A 30 17.04 -24.96 -19.48
C PRO A 30 16.09 -24.35 -18.43
N HIS A 31 15.39 -25.16 -17.63
CA HIS A 31 14.60 -24.66 -16.50
C HIS A 31 15.46 -23.88 -15.51
N PHE A 32 16.66 -24.39 -15.21
CA PHE A 32 17.61 -23.68 -14.35
C PHE A 32 18.11 -22.38 -14.99
N ALA A 33 18.29 -22.35 -16.31
CA ALA A 33 18.65 -21.12 -17.03
C ALA A 33 17.52 -20.08 -16.96
N ILE A 34 16.26 -20.50 -17.11
CA ILE A 34 15.08 -19.63 -17.00
C ILE A 34 14.94 -19.08 -15.58
N ILE A 35 15.05 -19.93 -14.55
CA ILE A 35 14.98 -19.49 -13.15
C ILE A 35 16.16 -18.56 -12.83
N GLY A 36 17.37 -18.90 -13.27
CA GLY A 36 18.55 -18.05 -13.08
C GLY A 36 18.36 -16.67 -13.70
N ALA A 37 17.91 -16.60 -14.95
CA ALA A 37 17.61 -15.35 -15.63
C ALA A 37 16.51 -14.56 -14.90
N TRP A 38 15.46 -15.23 -14.42
CA TRP A 38 14.39 -14.61 -13.66
C TRP A 38 14.89 -14.03 -12.33
N CYS A 39 15.69 -14.78 -11.56
CA CYS A 39 16.29 -14.31 -10.33
C CYS A 39 17.18 -13.08 -10.56
N VAL A 40 18.01 -13.11 -11.61
CA VAL A 40 18.84 -11.96 -11.99
C VAL A 40 17.98 -10.76 -12.37
N ALA A 41 16.92 -10.95 -13.16
CA ALA A 41 16.01 -9.88 -13.54
C ALA A 41 15.33 -9.25 -12.32
N VAL A 42 14.85 -10.06 -11.36
CA VAL A 42 14.23 -9.58 -10.12
C VAL A 42 15.24 -8.83 -9.25
N MET A 43 16.47 -9.33 -9.11
CA MET A 43 17.52 -8.63 -8.36
C MET A 43 17.92 -7.30 -9.02
N ALA A 44 17.97 -7.26 -10.36
CA ALA A 44 18.30 -6.04 -11.10
C ALA A 44 17.16 -5.01 -11.10
N ALA A 45 15.91 -5.42 -10.92
CA ALA A 45 14.76 -4.52 -10.91
C ALA A 45 14.84 -3.47 -9.79
N GLY A 46 15.28 -3.86 -8.59
CA GLY A 46 15.38 -2.95 -7.44
C GLY A 46 16.26 -1.72 -7.68
N PRO A 47 17.55 -1.90 -8.04
CA PRO A 47 18.46 -0.79 -8.36
C PRO A 47 17.94 0.10 -9.50
N VAL A 48 17.38 -0.50 -10.56
CA VAL A 48 16.84 0.25 -11.70
C VAL A 48 15.69 1.15 -11.26
N ILE A 49 14.72 0.62 -10.51
CA ILE A 49 13.62 1.40 -9.94
C ILE A 49 14.16 2.49 -9.01
N GLY A 50 15.17 2.17 -8.20
CA GLY A 50 15.86 3.13 -7.32
C GLY A 50 16.45 4.32 -8.09
N ILE A 51 17.10 4.10 -9.23
CA ILE A 51 17.66 5.17 -10.06
C ILE A 51 16.55 6.06 -10.64
N TYR A 52 15.49 5.47 -11.18
CA TYR A 52 14.36 6.23 -11.74
C TYR A 52 13.60 7.05 -10.68
N THR A 53 13.59 6.60 -9.43
CA THR A 53 12.84 7.24 -8.34
C THR A 53 13.67 8.24 -7.53
N LYS A 54 15.00 8.10 -7.50
CA LYS A 54 15.91 8.96 -6.72
C LYS A 54 15.92 10.42 -7.16
N ASP A 55 15.66 10.71 -8.43
CA ASP A 55 15.61 12.08 -8.94
C ASP A 55 14.19 12.64 -9.08
N ASN A 56 13.17 11.83 -8.77
CA ASN A 56 11.79 12.26 -8.84
C ASN A 56 11.39 13.00 -7.55
N GLN A 57 11.25 14.34 -7.64
CA GLN A 57 10.86 15.19 -6.51
C GLN A 57 9.52 14.77 -5.88
N THR A 58 8.55 14.34 -6.70
CA THR A 58 7.26 13.84 -6.20
C THR A 58 7.47 12.63 -5.30
N PHE A 59 8.30 11.68 -5.73
CA PHE A 59 8.58 10.47 -4.95
C PHE A 59 9.27 10.77 -3.61
N LYS A 60 10.23 11.71 -3.60
CA LYS A 60 10.86 12.20 -2.36
C LYS A 60 9.85 12.76 -1.39
N ASN A 61 8.92 13.59 -1.87
CA ASN A 61 7.90 14.20 -1.04
C ASN A 61 6.91 13.17 -0.48
N LEU A 62 6.50 12.17 -1.27
CA LEU A 62 5.62 11.08 -0.80
C LEU A 62 6.31 10.25 0.29
N ILE A 63 7.59 9.93 0.14
CA ILE A 63 8.37 9.25 1.18
C ILE A 63 8.51 10.10 2.44
N ALA A 64 8.74 11.40 2.30
CA ALA A 64 8.82 12.31 3.45
C ALA A 64 7.50 12.33 4.23
N ILE A 65 6.36 12.43 3.54
CA ILE A 65 5.02 12.33 4.16
C ILE A 65 4.87 11.00 4.91
N GLN A 66 5.20 9.88 4.27
CA GLN A 66 5.12 8.57 4.89
C GLN A 66 5.94 8.52 6.19
N LYS A 67 7.21 8.95 6.15
CA LYS A 67 8.11 8.92 7.30
C LYS A 67 7.61 9.78 8.46
N GLU A 68 7.12 10.98 8.18
CA GLU A 68 6.59 11.88 9.21
C GLU A 68 5.32 11.33 9.85
N ILE A 69 4.43 10.70 9.08
CA ILE A 69 3.23 10.06 9.63
C ILE A 69 3.61 8.87 10.51
N GLU A 70 4.55 8.02 10.06
CA GLU A 70 5.03 6.87 10.86
C GLU A 70 5.78 7.32 12.12
N ALA A 71 6.51 8.45 12.06
CA ALA A 71 7.22 9.02 13.20
C ALA A 71 6.29 9.50 14.32
N THR A 72 5.00 9.71 14.06
CA THR A 72 4.01 10.01 15.11
C THR A 72 3.82 8.89 16.14
N GLY A 73 4.22 7.66 15.80
CA GLY A 73 4.06 6.48 16.66
C GLY A 73 2.63 5.94 16.76
N LYS A 74 1.61 6.70 16.32
CA LYS A 74 0.19 6.30 16.33
C LYS A 74 -0.18 5.35 15.18
N VAL A 75 0.64 5.34 14.14
CA VAL A 75 0.43 4.59 12.90
C VAL A 75 1.37 3.39 12.85
N HIS A 76 0.86 2.23 12.43
CA HIS A 76 1.66 1.02 12.20
C HIS A 76 2.38 1.11 10.85
N PHE A 77 1.64 1.55 9.83
CA PHE A 77 2.15 1.70 8.47
C PHE A 77 1.43 2.85 7.77
N ALA A 78 2.18 3.70 7.06
CA ALA A 78 1.60 4.73 6.21
C ALA A 78 2.01 4.52 4.74
N SER A 79 1.15 4.90 3.82
CA SER A 79 1.51 5.05 2.42
C SER A 79 0.91 6.32 1.84
N ALA A 80 1.69 6.97 0.98
CA ALA A 80 1.27 8.16 0.25
C ALA A 80 1.39 7.88 -1.25
N SER A 81 0.34 8.12 -2.01
CA SER A 81 0.31 7.92 -3.45
C SER A 81 -0.37 9.09 -4.15
N GLU A 82 0.19 9.48 -5.30
CA GLU A 82 -0.42 10.47 -6.18
C GLU A 82 -0.98 9.75 -7.41
N GLY A 83 -2.19 10.13 -7.83
CA GLY A 83 -2.86 9.52 -8.96
C GLY A 83 -3.83 10.46 -9.67
N LYS A 84 -4.37 9.95 -10.78
CA LYS A 84 -5.44 10.59 -11.52
C LYS A 84 -6.64 9.65 -11.53
N SER A 85 -7.80 10.18 -11.21
CA SER A 85 -9.08 9.50 -11.40
C SER A 85 -9.83 10.23 -12.50
N TRP A 86 -10.48 9.48 -13.38
CA TRP A 86 -11.30 10.04 -14.45
C TRP A 86 -12.55 9.19 -14.62
N GLY A 87 -13.60 9.79 -15.16
CA GLY A 87 -14.85 9.09 -15.40
C GLY A 87 -15.77 9.87 -16.32
N TYR A 88 -16.91 9.26 -16.63
CA TYR A 88 -17.96 9.86 -17.45
C TYR A 88 -19.29 9.69 -16.73
N LEU A 89 -19.95 10.79 -16.37
CA LEU A 89 -21.22 10.75 -15.67
C LEU A 89 -22.15 11.82 -16.27
N GLY A 90 -23.38 11.42 -16.64
CA GLY A 90 -24.39 12.33 -17.18
C GLY A 90 -23.95 13.09 -18.44
N GLY A 91 -23.15 12.47 -19.31
CA GLY A 91 -22.67 13.11 -20.54
C GLY A 91 -21.45 14.03 -20.36
N LYS A 92 -20.90 14.14 -19.14
CA LYS A 92 -19.70 14.95 -18.87
C LYS A 92 -18.55 14.08 -18.42
N LYS A 93 -17.39 14.27 -19.07
CA LYS A 93 -16.12 13.73 -18.60
C LYS A 93 -15.66 14.54 -17.39
N TRP A 94 -15.21 13.85 -16.36
CA TRP A 94 -14.53 14.47 -15.23
C TRP A 94 -13.15 13.83 -15.04
N GLU A 95 -12.20 14.64 -14.59
CA GLU A 95 -10.84 14.23 -14.25
C GLU A 95 -10.46 14.94 -12.95
N VAL A 96 -9.91 14.18 -12.00
CA VAL A 96 -9.47 14.67 -10.70
C VAL A 96 -8.10 14.09 -10.41
N ASN A 97 -7.14 14.98 -10.16
CA ASN A 97 -5.85 14.61 -9.59
C ASN A 97 -6.01 14.52 -8.08
N TYR A 98 -5.55 13.42 -7.49
CA TYR A 98 -5.67 13.19 -6.05
C TYR A 98 -4.34 12.74 -5.44
N LEU A 99 -4.16 13.10 -4.18
CA LEU A 99 -3.15 12.59 -3.27
C LEU A 99 -3.88 11.74 -2.23
N GLN A 100 -3.60 10.44 -2.18
CA GLN A 100 -4.16 9.53 -1.21
C GLN A 100 -3.12 9.18 -0.15
N ILE A 101 -3.52 9.27 1.10
CA ILE A 101 -2.75 8.86 2.26
C ILE A 101 -3.52 7.73 2.92
N ARG A 102 -2.91 6.56 3.03
CA ARG A 102 -3.47 5.44 3.76
C ARG A 102 -2.65 5.24 5.03
N ALA A 103 -3.29 5.29 6.18
CA ALA A 103 -2.67 5.05 7.47
C ALA A 103 -3.34 3.86 8.15
N ILE A 104 -2.57 2.81 8.41
CA ILE A 104 -3.00 1.69 9.25
C ILE A 104 -2.68 2.04 10.69
N LEU A 105 -3.71 2.23 11.51
CA LEU A 105 -3.58 2.66 12.89
C LEU A 105 -3.14 1.50 13.78
N ARG A 106 -2.33 1.79 14.81
CA ARG A 106 -1.97 0.79 15.84
C ARG A 106 -3.13 0.51 16.79
N GLU A 107 -3.92 1.53 17.07
CA GLU A 107 -5.01 1.53 18.03
C GLU A 107 -6.18 2.32 17.44
N PRO A 108 -7.44 2.00 17.82
CA PRO A 108 -8.57 2.81 17.40
C PRO A 108 -8.51 4.18 18.11
N PRO A 109 -8.54 5.30 17.38
CA PRO A 109 -8.55 6.62 17.97
C PRO A 109 -9.91 6.91 18.60
N GLU A 110 -9.94 7.78 19.62
CA GLU A 110 -11.19 8.30 20.20
C GLU A 110 -12.01 9.06 19.15
N ASP A 111 -11.31 9.77 18.25
CA ASP A 111 -11.90 10.54 17.16
C ASP A 111 -11.09 10.34 15.87
N TYR A 112 -11.72 9.69 14.89
CA TYR A 112 -11.14 9.44 13.57
C TYR A 112 -10.97 10.72 12.74
N GLU A 113 -11.84 11.71 12.91
CA GLU A 113 -11.75 12.98 12.19
C GLU A 113 -10.55 13.78 12.69
N LYS A 114 -10.38 13.88 14.01
CA LYS A 114 -9.20 14.50 14.61
C LYS A 114 -7.89 13.81 14.18
N ALA A 115 -7.86 12.49 14.15
CA ALA A 115 -6.71 11.73 13.65
C ALA A 115 -6.43 12.03 12.16
N ALA A 116 -7.47 12.16 11.33
CA ALA A 116 -7.32 12.56 9.93
C ALA A 116 -6.79 13.99 9.79
N HIS A 117 -7.21 14.91 10.66
CA HIS A 117 -6.73 16.30 10.69
C HIS A 117 -5.24 16.39 11.02
N GLU A 118 -4.76 15.63 12.00
CA GLU A 118 -3.33 15.55 12.33
C GLU A 118 -2.51 15.09 11.11
N ILE A 119 -2.96 14.06 10.39
CA ILE A 119 -2.29 13.56 9.18
C ILE A 119 -2.36 14.60 8.06
N ALA A 120 -3.51 15.23 7.82
CA ALA A 120 -3.67 16.25 6.79
C ALA A 120 -2.74 17.46 7.04
N LYS A 121 -2.53 17.83 8.31
CA LYS A 121 -1.59 18.90 8.69
C LYS A 121 -0.14 18.54 8.31
N ILE A 122 0.29 17.30 8.56
CA ILE A 122 1.62 16.81 8.15
C ILE A 122 1.77 16.88 6.63
N VAL A 123 0.76 16.42 5.88
CA VAL A 123 0.76 16.43 4.41
C VAL A 123 0.91 17.84 3.85
N LEU A 124 0.12 18.79 4.36
CA LEU A 124 0.16 20.18 3.90
C LEU A 124 1.48 20.87 4.24
N ALA A 125 2.10 20.53 5.38
CA ALA A 125 3.41 21.04 5.77
C ALA A 125 4.54 20.55 4.85
N GLN A 126 4.50 19.27 4.45
CA GLN A 126 5.52 18.66 3.60
C GLN A 126 5.32 18.96 2.11
N TYR A 127 4.17 19.53 1.73
CA TYR A 127 3.82 19.77 0.34
C TYR A 127 3.23 21.19 0.15
N PRO A 128 4.01 22.26 0.42
CA PRO A 128 3.51 23.63 0.45
C PRO A 128 3.03 24.16 -0.92
N LYS A 129 3.30 23.44 -2.02
CA LYS A 129 2.85 23.76 -3.38
C LYS A 129 1.73 22.84 -3.90
N ILE A 130 0.92 22.21 -3.02
CA ILE A 130 -0.26 21.48 -3.49
C ILE A 130 -1.25 22.47 -4.13
N PRO A 131 -1.68 22.24 -5.38
CA PRO A 131 -2.75 23.05 -5.98
C PRO A 131 -4.01 22.96 -5.14
N GLU A 132 -4.66 24.10 -4.84
CA GLU A 132 -5.86 24.13 -3.99
C GLU A 132 -6.97 23.16 -4.45
N LYS A 133 -7.09 22.94 -5.77
CA LYS A 133 -8.09 22.07 -6.38
C LYS A 133 -7.75 20.58 -6.30
N ARG A 134 -6.53 20.21 -5.89
CA ARG A 134 -6.11 18.81 -5.74
C ARG A 134 -6.86 18.21 -4.54
N VAL A 135 -7.41 17.03 -4.74
CA VAL A 135 -8.09 16.29 -3.67
C VAL A 135 -7.03 15.60 -2.83
N ILE A 136 -7.10 15.76 -1.51
CA ILE A 136 -6.30 15.02 -0.54
C ILE A 136 -7.27 14.09 0.20
N SER A 137 -7.04 12.79 0.05
CA SER A 137 -7.85 11.73 0.64
C SER A 137 -7.06 11.04 1.74
N VAL A 138 -7.50 11.18 2.99
CA VAL A 138 -6.93 10.50 4.15
C VAL A 138 -7.80 9.29 4.47
N VAL A 139 -7.22 8.11 4.35
CA VAL A 139 -7.85 6.81 4.61
C VAL A 139 -7.23 6.24 5.89
N LEU A 140 -8.02 6.22 6.95
CA LEU A 140 -7.66 5.60 8.22
C LEU A 140 -8.22 4.19 8.27
N SER A 141 -7.34 3.21 8.47
CA SER A 141 -7.71 1.81 8.57
C SER A 141 -7.29 1.25 9.93
N TYR A 142 -8.20 0.62 10.65
CA TYR A 142 -7.87 -0.16 11.85
C TYR A 142 -8.47 -1.56 11.72
N GLY A 143 -7.69 -2.58 12.01
CA GLY A 143 -8.10 -3.96 11.77
C GLY A 143 -6.98 -4.96 11.94
N TYR A 144 -7.26 -6.19 11.54
CA TYR A 144 -6.32 -7.30 11.58
C TYR A 144 -6.39 -8.13 10.31
N ASP A 145 -5.27 -8.76 9.97
CA ASP A 145 -5.16 -9.85 9.02
C ASP A 145 -4.19 -10.87 9.61
N ILE A 146 -4.71 -12.06 9.92
CA ILE A 146 -3.95 -13.17 10.50
C ILE A 146 -3.83 -14.35 9.51
N GLY A 147 -4.08 -14.12 8.21
CA GLY A 147 -3.98 -15.10 7.13
C GLY A 147 -5.20 -16.02 6.97
N ILE A 148 -5.83 -16.45 8.06
CA ILE A 148 -7.06 -17.27 8.03
C ILE A 148 -8.35 -16.46 8.16
N ALA A 149 -8.23 -15.22 8.64
CA ALA A 149 -9.33 -14.28 8.82
C ALA A 149 -8.79 -12.85 8.78
N SER A 150 -9.63 -11.93 8.30
CA SER A 150 -9.34 -10.52 8.31
C SER A 150 -10.59 -9.70 8.66
N GLY A 151 -10.37 -8.53 9.22
CA GLY A 151 -11.43 -7.59 9.56
C GLY A 151 -10.87 -6.18 9.61
N TRP A 152 -11.49 -5.26 8.86
CA TRP A 152 -11.00 -3.89 8.69
C TRP A 152 -12.14 -2.89 8.88
N ARG A 153 -11.86 -1.81 9.61
CA ARG A 153 -12.70 -0.61 9.69
C ARG A 153 -11.97 0.52 8.98
N ASN A 154 -12.64 1.12 8.00
CA ASN A 154 -12.08 2.16 7.16
C ASN A 154 -12.86 3.47 7.34
N HIS A 155 -12.17 4.55 7.62
CA HIS A 155 -12.71 5.90 7.66
C HIS A 155 -11.99 6.74 6.60
N ILE A 156 -12.77 7.39 5.74
CA ILE A 156 -12.24 8.12 4.58
C ILE A 156 -12.67 9.57 4.70
N TYR A 157 -11.69 10.47 4.73
CA TYR A 157 -11.88 11.91 4.74
C TYR A 157 -11.24 12.48 3.48
N SER A 158 -12.05 13.02 2.56
CA SER A 158 -11.57 13.49 1.27
C SER A 158 -12.05 14.90 1.02
N TYR A 159 -11.10 15.83 0.99
CA TYR A 159 -11.35 17.25 0.76
C TYR A 159 -10.31 17.81 -0.20
N ARG A 160 -10.62 18.95 -0.81
CA ARG A 160 -9.63 19.72 -1.57
C ARG A 160 -8.60 20.33 -0.63
N ALA A 161 -7.39 20.57 -1.12
CA ALA A 161 -6.32 21.12 -0.28
C ALA A 161 -6.69 22.46 0.37
N GLY A 162 -7.39 23.33 -0.36
CA GLY A 162 -7.89 24.60 0.19
C GLY A 162 -9.02 24.43 1.23
N GLU A 163 -9.79 23.34 1.17
CA GLU A 163 -10.81 23.01 2.17
C GLU A 163 -10.16 22.48 3.45
N TRP A 164 -9.15 21.61 3.32
CA TRP A 164 -8.34 21.14 4.43
C TRP A 164 -7.71 22.30 5.21
N GLN A 165 -7.14 23.29 4.52
CA GLN A 165 -6.59 24.48 5.16
C GLN A 165 -7.65 25.21 6.01
N LYS A 166 -8.85 25.43 5.46
CA LYS A 166 -9.95 26.08 6.19
C LYS A 166 -10.37 25.28 7.43
N ILE A 167 -10.56 23.97 7.30
CA ILE A 167 -10.96 23.08 8.41
C ILE A 167 -9.91 23.13 9.54
N LEU A 168 -8.63 23.07 9.19
CA LEU A 168 -7.52 23.11 10.14
C LEU A 168 -7.38 24.48 10.81
N HIS A 169 -7.68 25.58 10.12
CA HIS A 169 -7.73 26.91 10.71
C HIS A 169 -8.88 27.08 11.70
N THR A 170 -10.06 26.52 11.42
CA THR A 170 -11.20 26.59 12.35
C THR A 170 -11.00 25.75 13.61
N THR A 171 -10.28 24.62 13.51
CA THR A 171 -10.03 23.70 14.65
C THR A 171 -8.97 24.22 15.63
N THR A 172 -8.24 25.30 15.29
CA THR A 172 -7.18 25.89 16.14
C THR A 172 -7.62 27.11 16.95
N LEU A 173 -8.88 27.53 16.83
CA LEU A 173 -9.54 28.57 17.65
C LEU A 173 -10.44 27.93 18.70
#